data_AF-A0A2V9P1B5-F1
#
_entry.id   AF-A0A2V9P1B5-F1
#
_cell.length_a   1.000
_cell.length_b   1.000
_cell.length_c   1.000
_cell.angle_alpha   90.00
_cell.angle_beta   90.00
_cell.angle_gamma   90.00
#
_symmetry.space_group_name_H-M   'P 1'
#
loop_
_entity.id
_entity.type
_entity.pdbx_description
1 polymer ?
#
loop_
_entity_poly.entity_id
_entity_poly.type
_entity_poly.pdbx_seq_one_letter_code
_entity_poly.pdbx_strand_id
1 'polypeptide(L)'
;MVALLVIFVKSFRCASYFCGSAGGLLPRKRSVLLSMALVVASFIVVSARKIYEYAAAPDKDKESNFVFPYNSEQKKPTILIAEPKAPPITFKQTGGFTNDASHLNQTAIYGVINIKGEDDIRNALRYARENKLKITCAGQQHSMGGQTFTHGGLLLDLREFNRITLDKEHRIVKYSVGRTLVAITTIARRTGLVGQVHAVNQHLQCRRLSQRKRAWYRSNARADRSDGSFDA
;
A
#
# COMPACT_ATOMS: atom_id res chain seq x y z
N MET A 1 -19.05 -10.90 25.69
CA MET A 1 -20.39 -11.55 25.59
C MET A 1 -20.45 -12.91 26.31
N VAL A 2 -19.82 -13.04 27.49
CA VAL A 2 -19.94 -14.26 28.34
C VAL A 2 -20.57 -13.93 29.70
N ALA A 3 -20.67 -12.64 30.07
CA ALA A 3 -21.24 -12.19 31.34
C ALA A 3 -22.78 -12.11 31.37
N LEU A 4 -23.46 -12.15 30.22
CA LEU A 4 -24.93 -12.12 30.15
C LEU A 4 -25.59 -13.52 30.23
N LEU A 5 -24.81 -14.60 30.12
CA LEU A 5 -25.33 -15.97 30.12
C LEU A 5 -25.54 -16.54 31.54
N VAL A 6 -24.92 -15.96 32.57
CA VAL A 6 -24.98 -16.48 33.95
C VAL A 6 -26.21 -15.98 34.71
N ILE A 7 -26.82 -14.86 34.28
CA ILE A 7 -27.99 -14.28 34.94
C ILE A 7 -29.27 -15.08 34.62
N PHE A 8 -29.31 -15.81 33.49
CA PHE A 8 -30.54 -16.48 33.06
C PHE A 8 -30.80 -17.85 33.72
N VAL A 9 -29.79 -18.49 34.31
CA VAL A 9 -29.94 -19.82 34.94
C VAL A 9 -30.30 -19.74 36.43
N LYS A 10 -30.10 -18.58 37.08
CA LYS A 10 -30.22 -18.45 38.55
C LYS A 10 -31.58 -17.98 39.08
N SER A 11 -32.53 -17.63 38.21
CA SER A 11 -33.89 -17.19 38.62
C SER A 11 -34.95 -18.30 38.64
N PHE A 12 -34.62 -19.57 38.37
CA PHE A 12 -35.60 -20.67 38.32
C PHE A 12 -35.78 -21.46 39.63
N ARG A 13 -35.25 -20.97 40.77
CA ARG A 13 -35.41 -21.61 42.09
C ARG A 13 -35.69 -20.56 43.16
N CYS A 14 -36.88 -19.96 43.13
CA CYS A 14 -37.56 -19.39 44.31
C CYS A 14 -38.87 -18.72 43.86
N ALA A 15 -39.98 -19.46 43.89
CA ALA A 15 -41.36 -18.94 44.02
C ALA A 15 -42.33 -20.12 44.07
N SER A 16 -42.23 -20.93 45.11
CA SER A 16 -43.39 -21.66 45.63
C SER A 16 -44.16 -20.65 46.50
N TYR A 17 -45.50 -20.72 46.51
CA TYR A 17 -46.44 -19.86 47.25
C TYR A 17 -46.88 -18.55 46.56
N PHE A 18 -47.82 -18.65 45.62
CA PHE A 18 -49.07 -17.88 45.72
C PHE A 18 -50.15 -18.46 44.78
N CYS A 19 -51.39 -18.39 45.28
CA CYS A 19 -52.61 -18.99 44.77
C CYS A 19 -53.23 -18.15 43.63
N GLY A 20 -53.84 -18.82 42.64
CA GLY A 20 -55.02 -18.29 41.95
C GLY A 20 -54.88 -17.84 40.48
N SER A 21 -55.47 -18.65 39.61
CA SER A 21 -56.18 -18.27 38.37
C SER A 21 -55.42 -18.14 37.04
N ALA A 22 -55.69 -19.12 36.17
CA ALA A 22 -55.78 -19.06 34.71
C ALA A 22 -54.55 -18.59 33.90
N GLY A 23 -53.74 -19.56 33.45
CA GLY A 23 -52.80 -19.37 32.35
C GLY A 23 -52.25 -20.70 31.86
N GLY A 24 -52.73 -21.19 30.71
CA GLY A 24 -52.47 -22.54 30.22
C GLY A 24 -50.98 -22.89 30.08
N LEU A 25 -50.62 -24.07 30.61
CA LEU A 25 -49.35 -24.75 30.36
C LEU A 25 -49.21 -25.01 28.85
N LEU A 26 -48.43 -24.17 28.15
CA LEU A 26 -48.00 -24.50 26.80
C LEU A 26 -47.15 -25.78 26.88
N PRO A 27 -47.47 -26.83 26.09
CA PRO A 27 -46.78 -28.12 26.16
C PRO A 27 -45.28 -27.92 25.96
N ARG A 28 -44.45 -28.62 26.75
CA ARG A 28 -42.97 -28.56 26.76
C ARG A 28 -42.29 -28.57 25.37
N LYS A 29 -42.95 -29.11 24.34
CA LYS A 29 -42.51 -29.05 22.93
C LYS A 29 -42.65 -27.64 22.31
N ARG A 30 -43.71 -26.89 22.63
CA ARG A 30 -43.93 -25.50 22.16
C ARG A 30 -42.91 -24.53 22.75
N SER A 31 -42.50 -24.70 24.01
CA SER A 31 -41.48 -23.84 24.62
C SER A 31 -40.07 -24.05 24.02
N VAL A 32 -39.73 -25.29 23.63
CA VAL A 32 -38.46 -25.60 22.92
C VAL A 32 -38.47 -25.10 21.47
N LEU A 33 -39.62 -25.18 20.78
CA LEU A 33 -39.78 -24.63 19.43
C LEU A 33 -39.65 -23.10 19.41
N LEU A 34 -40.25 -22.42 20.40
CA LEU A 34 -40.13 -20.97 20.55
C LEU A 34 -38.69 -20.54 20.83
N SER A 35 -37.95 -21.27 21.67
CA SER A 35 -36.55 -20.95 21.93
C SER A 35 -35.66 -21.18 20.71
N MET A 36 -35.84 -22.27 19.95
CA MET A 36 -35.15 -22.45 18.67
C MET A 36 -35.48 -21.36 17.65
N ALA A 37 -36.76 -20.98 17.54
CA ALA A 37 -37.19 -19.92 16.63
C ALA A 37 -36.52 -18.57 16.97
N LEU A 38 -36.42 -18.24 18.26
CA LEU A 38 -35.71 -17.03 18.73
C LEU A 38 -34.21 -17.08 18.41
N VAL A 39 -33.56 -18.24 18.58
CA VAL A 39 -32.15 -18.40 18.22
C VAL A 39 -31.95 -18.21 16.72
N VAL A 40 -32.77 -18.85 15.89
CA VAL A 40 -32.70 -18.70 14.42
C VAL A 40 -32.95 -17.26 13.99
N ALA A 41 -33.97 -16.60 14.55
CA ALA A 41 -34.26 -15.19 14.28
C ALA A 41 -33.09 -14.28 14.68
N SER A 42 -32.44 -14.53 15.82
CA SER A 42 -31.26 -13.79 16.25
C SER A 42 -30.09 -13.97 15.26
N PHE A 43 -29.82 -15.20 14.81
CA PHE A 43 -28.82 -15.46 13.78
C PHE A 43 -29.12 -14.72 12.47
N ILE A 44 -30.38 -14.73 12.02
CA ILE A 44 -30.80 -14.01 10.82
C ILE A 44 -30.55 -12.51 10.97
N VAL A 45 -30.94 -11.90 12.09
CA VAL A 45 -30.75 -10.46 12.35
C VAL A 45 -29.26 -10.09 12.39
N VAL A 46 -28.43 -10.87 13.08
CA VAL A 46 -26.97 -10.63 13.14
C VAL A 46 -26.33 -10.77 11.76
N SER A 47 -26.72 -11.81 11.00
CA SER A 47 -26.21 -12.05 9.64
C SER A 47 -26.59 -10.92 8.69
N ALA A 48 -27.86 -10.50 8.70
CA ALA A 48 -28.36 -9.40 7.89
C ALA A 48 -27.63 -8.09 8.22
N ARG A 49 -27.44 -7.79 9.51
CA ARG A 49 -26.68 -6.61 9.93
C ARG A 49 -25.24 -6.68 9.46
N LYS A 50 -24.58 -7.85 9.54
CA LYS A 50 -23.21 -8.02 9.06
C LYS A 50 -23.08 -7.89 7.54
N ILE A 51 -24.02 -8.45 6.79
CA ILE A 51 -24.06 -8.28 5.33
C ILE A 51 -24.22 -6.80 4.98
N TYR A 52 -25.10 -6.08 5.68
CA TYR A 52 -25.26 -4.64 5.48
C TYR A 52 -23.98 -3.87 5.85
N GLU A 53 -23.36 -4.14 6.99
CA GLU A 53 -22.09 -3.52 7.41
C GLU A 53 -20.96 -3.74 6.40
N TYR A 54 -20.90 -4.90 5.73
CA TYR A 54 -19.87 -5.19 4.71
C TYR A 54 -20.20 -4.68 3.30
N ALA A 55 -21.48 -4.50 2.99
CA ALA A 55 -21.93 -4.01 1.70
C ALA A 55 -22.11 -2.48 1.66
N ALA A 56 -22.24 -1.83 2.83
CA ALA A 56 -22.36 -0.39 2.93
C ALA A 56 -21.07 0.32 2.47
N ALA A 57 -21.23 1.53 1.96
CA ALA A 57 -20.10 2.40 1.70
C ALA A 57 -19.34 2.68 3.01
N PRO A 58 -18.00 2.80 2.97
CA PRO A 58 -17.25 3.12 4.16
C PRO A 58 -17.63 4.52 4.67
N ASP A 59 -17.94 4.63 5.96
CA ASP A 59 -18.30 5.89 6.61
C ASP A 59 -17.12 6.87 6.73
N LYS A 60 -15.89 6.37 6.61
CA LYS A 60 -14.65 7.14 6.80
C LYS A 60 -13.63 6.84 5.72
N ASP A 61 -12.82 7.85 5.44
CA ASP A 61 -11.62 7.70 4.62
C ASP A 61 -10.65 6.70 5.24
N LYS A 62 -9.80 6.15 4.36
CA LYS A 62 -8.82 5.16 4.75
C LYS A 62 -7.75 5.75 5.68
N GLU A 63 -7.62 5.21 6.89
CA GLU A 63 -6.54 5.63 7.79
C GLU A 63 -5.18 5.14 7.29
N SER A 64 -4.17 6.01 7.39
CA SER A 64 -2.80 5.75 6.92
C SER A 64 -1.86 5.15 7.97
N ASN A 65 -2.37 4.87 9.17
CA ASN A 65 -1.64 4.38 10.34
C ASN A 65 -1.64 2.84 10.45
N PHE A 66 -2.21 2.14 9.47
CA PHE A 66 -2.28 0.69 9.51
C PHE A 66 -0.90 0.06 9.27
N VAL A 67 -0.49 -0.82 10.18
CA VAL A 67 0.81 -1.48 10.16
C VAL A 67 0.63 -2.98 10.41
N PHE A 68 0.85 -3.81 9.38
CA PHE A 68 0.77 -5.26 9.51
C PHE A 68 1.66 -6.00 8.48
N PRO A 69 2.47 -6.99 8.90
CA PRO A 69 2.82 -7.31 10.28
C PRO A 69 3.62 -6.18 10.93
N TYR A 70 3.56 -6.07 12.25
CA TYR A 70 4.33 -5.06 12.97
C TYR A 70 5.84 -5.24 12.74
N ASN A 71 6.48 -4.25 12.10
CA ASN A 71 7.94 -4.22 11.92
C ASN A 71 8.55 -3.04 12.69
N SER A 72 9.55 -3.32 13.52
CA SER A 72 10.26 -2.30 14.32
C SER A 72 11.00 -1.26 13.46
N GLU A 73 11.33 -1.59 12.20
CA GLU A 73 11.93 -0.67 11.23
C GLU A 73 10.97 0.44 10.77
N GLN A 74 9.66 0.24 10.90
CA GLN A 74 8.63 1.25 10.58
C GLN A 74 8.48 2.32 11.67
N LYS A 75 9.09 2.15 12.84
CA LYS A 75 9.06 3.15 13.93
C LYS A 75 10.28 4.05 13.97
N LYS A 76 11.37 3.73 13.27
CA LYS A 76 12.58 4.56 13.30
C LYS A 76 12.40 5.75 12.36
N PRO A 77 12.19 6.98 12.85
CA PRO A 77 12.30 8.15 11.98
C PRO A 77 13.74 8.21 11.49
N THR A 78 13.94 8.32 10.18
CA THR A 78 15.27 8.62 9.64
C THR A 78 15.50 10.11 9.90
N ILE A 79 15.99 10.45 11.09
CA ILE A 79 16.44 11.81 11.40
C ILE A 79 17.66 12.06 10.50
N LEU A 80 17.56 13.08 9.65
CA LEU A 80 18.64 13.46 8.75
C LEU A 80 19.62 14.36 9.50
N ILE A 81 20.83 13.86 9.75
CA ILE A 81 22.00 14.69 10.08
C ILE A 81 22.87 14.74 8.83
N ALA A 82 22.55 15.67 7.93
CA ALA A 82 23.46 16.27 6.96
C ALA A 82 22.67 17.32 6.18
N GLU A 83 23.07 18.59 6.30
CA GLU A 83 22.64 19.61 5.35
C GLU A 83 23.05 19.18 3.94
N PRO A 84 22.11 19.11 2.98
CA PRO A 84 22.44 18.78 1.60
C PRO A 84 23.41 19.81 1.03
N LYS A 85 24.64 19.42 0.70
CA LYS A 85 25.52 20.21 -0.18
C LYS A 85 24.82 20.29 -1.53
N ALA A 86 24.33 21.48 -1.92
CA ALA A 86 23.26 21.63 -2.91
C ALA A 86 23.70 21.40 -4.38
N PRO A 87 23.22 20.35 -5.05
CA PRO A 87 22.72 20.46 -6.42
C PRO A 87 21.31 21.08 -6.41
N PRO A 88 20.77 21.56 -7.55
CA PRO A 88 19.40 22.07 -7.63
C PRO A 88 18.41 20.90 -7.61
N ILE A 89 18.22 20.29 -6.44
CA ILE A 89 17.21 19.25 -6.22
C ILE A 89 16.09 19.80 -5.36
N THR A 90 14.86 19.69 -5.87
CA THR A 90 13.67 20.16 -5.16
C THR A 90 13.13 19.02 -4.31
N PHE A 91 13.38 19.08 -3.00
CA PHE A 91 12.73 18.20 -2.05
C PHE A 91 11.27 18.61 -1.85
N LYS A 92 10.37 17.65 -2.01
CA LYS A 92 8.96 17.76 -1.62
C LYS A 92 8.78 17.49 -0.13
N GLN A 93 9.60 16.60 0.41
CA GLN A 93 9.59 16.20 1.81
C GLN A 93 11.00 15.74 2.22
N THR A 94 11.44 16.13 3.41
CA THR A 94 12.69 15.65 4.03
C THR A 94 12.35 14.87 5.29
N GLY A 95 12.84 13.63 5.37
CA GLY A 95 12.52 12.68 6.45
C GLY A 95 11.06 12.22 6.44
N GLY A 96 10.63 11.63 7.56
CA GLY A 96 9.26 11.20 7.78
C GLY A 96 8.90 9.88 7.10
N PHE A 97 7.62 9.74 6.79
CA PHE A 97 7.04 8.50 6.26
C PHE A 97 6.37 8.72 4.90
N THR A 98 6.33 7.68 4.09
CA THR A 98 5.53 7.60 2.85
C THR A 98 4.70 6.32 2.86
N ASN A 99 3.64 6.29 2.07
CA ASN A 99 2.80 5.11 1.91
C ASN A 99 2.34 4.98 0.44
N ASP A 100 1.81 3.81 0.10
CA ASP A 100 1.23 3.53 -1.21
C ASP A 100 -0.27 3.85 -1.23
N ALA A 101 -0.94 3.66 -2.37
CA ALA A 101 -2.39 3.87 -2.48
C ALA A 101 -3.22 2.91 -1.60
N SER A 102 -2.62 1.82 -1.12
CA SER A 102 -3.26 0.92 -0.16
C SER A 102 -3.16 1.45 1.27
N HIS A 103 -2.30 2.41 1.59
CA HIS A 103 -2.11 2.87 2.97
C HIS A 103 -1.69 1.77 3.98
N LEU A 104 -1.34 0.56 3.52
CA LEU A 104 -0.99 -0.57 4.39
C LEU A 104 0.52 -0.71 4.64
N ASN A 105 1.34 0.08 3.94
CA ASN A 105 2.79 -0.05 3.99
C ASN A 105 3.49 1.29 4.25
N GLN A 106 3.27 1.82 5.45
CA GLN A 106 3.98 3.01 5.89
C GLN A 106 5.49 2.72 6.02
N THR A 107 6.30 3.48 5.29
CA THR A 107 7.76 3.28 5.20
C THR A 107 8.49 4.57 5.57
N ALA A 108 9.44 4.47 6.51
CA ALA A 108 10.31 5.60 6.87
C ALA A 108 11.29 5.88 5.72
N ILE A 109 11.40 7.13 5.29
CA ILE A 109 12.24 7.51 4.15
C ILE A 109 13.22 8.62 4.51
N TYR A 110 14.29 8.72 3.72
CA TYR A 110 15.18 9.87 3.77
C TYR A 110 14.47 11.11 3.28
N GLY A 111 13.68 11.01 2.21
CA GLY A 111 12.96 12.15 1.67
C GLY A 111 12.37 11.85 0.30
N VAL A 112 11.55 12.78 -0.18
CA VAL A 112 10.89 12.72 -1.48
C VAL A 112 11.41 13.85 -2.35
N ILE A 113 11.92 13.51 -3.53
CA ILE A 113 12.30 14.47 -4.56
C ILE A 113 11.20 14.53 -5.60
N ASN A 114 10.79 15.75 -5.94
CA ASN A 114 9.86 15.98 -7.03
C ASN A 114 10.61 15.97 -8.37
N ILE A 115 10.19 15.10 -9.30
CA ILE A 115 10.80 14.96 -10.62
C ILE A 115 9.88 15.54 -11.68
N LYS A 116 10.36 16.57 -12.38
CA LYS A 116 9.67 17.22 -13.51
C LYS A 116 10.35 16.91 -14.84
N GLY A 117 11.64 16.58 -14.83
CA GLY A 117 12.39 16.25 -16.04
C GLY A 117 13.58 15.32 -15.82
N GLU A 118 14.31 15.05 -16.90
CA GLU A 118 15.48 14.16 -16.89
C GLU A 118 16.64 14.71 -16.06
N ASP A 119 16.80 16.04 -16.01
CA ASP A 119 17.84 16.68 -15.21
C ASP A 119 17.62 16.50 -13.71
N ASP A 120 16.36 16.53 -13.25
CA ASP A 120 16.02 16.23 -11.85
C ASP A 120 16.42 14.80 -11.49
N ILE A 121 16.18 13.84 -12.40
CA ILE A 121 16.60 12.44 -12.22
C ILE A 121 18.12 12.36 -12.12
N ARG A 122 18.84 13.02 -13.04
CA ARG A 122 20.31 13.03 -13.06
C ARG A 122 20.87 13.60 -11.74
N ASN A 123 20.31 14.71 -11.28
CA ASN A 123 20.72 15.37 -10.06
C ASN A 123 20.39 14.53 -8.82
N ALA A 124 19.22 13.90 -8.77
CA ALA A 124 18.82 13.00 -7.68
C ALA A 124 19.71 11.74 -7.60
N LEU A 125 20.05 11.15 -8.75
CA LEU A 125 20.96 10.01 -8.81
C LEU A 125 22.37 10.37 -8.33
N ARG A 126 22.87 11.56 -8.70
CA ARG A 126 24.16 12.06 -8.22
C ARG A 126 24.13 12.28 -6.72
N TYR A 127 23.12 12.97 -6.21
CA TYR A 127 22.92 13.22 -4.79
C TYR A 127 22.88 11.92 -3.96
N ALA A 128 22.09 10.95 -4.41
CA ALA A 128 21.99 9.66 -3.73
C ALA A 128 23.31 8.89 -3.73
N ARG A 129 24.12 8.99 -4.80
CA ARG A 129 25.45 8.37 -4.84
C ARG A 129 26.40 9.03 -3.83
N GLU A 130 26.44 10.35 -3.80
CA GLU A 130 27.29 11.13 -2.89
C GLU A 130 26.94 10.84 -1.43
N ASN A 131 25.65 10.70 -1.12
CA ASN A 131 25.15 10.45 0.23
C ASN A 131 24.94 8.96 0.54
N LYS A 132 25.35 8.04 -0.34
CA LYS A 132 25.19 6.58 -0.21
C LYS A 132 23.75 6.13 0.09
N LEU A 133 22.76 6.84 -0.44
CA LEU A 133 21.34 6.58 -0.24
C LEU A 133 20.82 5.56 -1.25
N LYS A 134 19.96 4.64 -0.78
CA LYS A 134 19.15 3.79 -1.67
C LYS A 134 18.06 4.63 -2.32
N ILE A 135 17.68 4.30 -3.55
CA ILE A 135 16.69 5.06 -4.32
C ILE A 135 15.51 4.16 -4.62
N THR A 136 14.31 4.72 -4.58
CA THR A 136 13.12 4.09 -5.16
C THR A 136 12.31 5.08 -5.97
N CYS A 137 11.61 4.61 -6.99
CA CYS A 137 10.82 5.45 -7.90
C CYS A 137 9.33 5.19 -7.67
N ALA A 138 8.53 6.25 -7.52
CA ALA A 138 7.09 6.17 -7.41
C ALA A 138 6.41 6.97 -8.52
N GLY A 139 5.57 6.28 -9.30
CA GLY A 139 4.55 6.90 -10.14
C GLY A 139 3.25 7.07 -9.35
N GLN A 140 2.24 6.27 -9.71
CA GLN A 140 0.92 6.32 -9.07
C GLN A 140 0.80 5.52 -7.76
N GLN A 141 1.89 4.91 -7.28
CA GLN A 141 1.93 4.18 -6.00
C GLN A 141 0.91 3.03 -5.87
N HIS A 142 0.63 2.29 -6.95
CA HIS A 142 -0.30 1.14 -6.95
C HIS A 142 0.32 -0.20 -6.50
N SER A 143 1.54 -0.22 -5.98
CA SER A 143 2.14 -1.44 -5.46
C SER A 143 1.69 -1.65 -4.03
N MET A 144 0.78 -2.59 -3.82
CA MET A 144 0.05 -2.79 -2.56
C MET A 144 0.77 -3.72 -1.56
N GLY A 145 2.11 -3.80 -1.59
CA GLY A 145 2.80 -4.94 -0.98
C GLY A 145 4.22 -4.70 -0.47
N GLY A 146 4.57 -3.53 0.06
CA GLY A 146 5.88 -3.37 0.70
C GLY A 146 7.04 -3.10 -0.24
N GLN A 147 6.96 -3.60 -1.47
CA GLN A 147 8.10 -3.67 -2.39
C GLN A 147 8.50 -2.32 -3.02
N THR A 148 7.71 -1.26 -2.83
CA THR A 148 7.88 0.00 -3.55
C THR A 148 8.61 1.09 -2.78
N PHE A 149 8.89 0.91 -1.49
CA PHE A 149 9.65 1.91 -0.74
C PHE A 149 10.80 1.27 0.01
N THR A 150 11.92 1.97 0.05
CA THR A 150 13.11 1.54 0.78
C THR A 150 13.27 2.35 2.06
N HIS A 151 13.41 1.67 3.20
CA HIS A 151 13.68 2.31 4.49
C HIS A 151 14.92 3.20 4.43
N GLY A 152 14.79 4.45 4.90
CA GLY A 152 15.87 5.46 4.87
C GLY A 152 16.35 5.78 3.45
N GLY A 153 15.56 5.43 2.43
CA GLY A 153 15.88 5.69 1.02
C GLY A 153 15.29 7.00 0.52
N LEU A 154 15.80 7.43 -0.62
CA LEU A 154 15.33 8.58 -1.38
C LEU A 154 14.22 8.14 -2.35
N LEU A 155 13.05 8.76 -2.23
CA LEU A 155 11.91 8.51 -3.10
C LEU A 155 11.88 9.52 -4.25
N LEU A 156 11.87 9.04 -5.49
CA LEU A 156 11.66 9.88 -6.67
C LEU A 156 10.18 9.89 -7.03
N ASP A 157 9.50 11.01 -6.82
CA ASP A 157 8.10 11.24 -7.19
C ASP A 157 8.05 11.65 -8.67
N LEU A 158 7.57 10.73 -9.52
CA LEU A 158 7.55 10.89 -10.97
C LEU A 158 6.24 11.46 -11.51
N ARG A 159 5.26 11.75 -10.65
CA ARG A 159 3.89 12.14 -11.07
C ARG A 159 3.87 13.44 -11.88
N GLU A 160 4.82 14.33 -11.64
CA GLU A 160 4.97 15.59 -12.38
C GLU A 160 5.78 15.42 -13.68
N PHE A 161 6.53 14.33 -13.84
CA PHE A 161 7.22 14.00 -15.10
C PHE A 161 6.22 13.37 -16.08
N ASN A 162 5.39 14.24 -16.67
CA ASN A 162 4.17 13.83 -17.34
C ASN A 162 4.05 14.34 -18.79
N ARG A 163 5.18 14.52 -19.48
CA ARG A 163 5.20 14.98 -20.88
C ARG A 163 4.58 13.93 -21.82
N ILE A 164 3.87 14.41 -22.85
CA ILE A 164 3.37 13.58 -23.96
C ILE A 164 3.70 14.30 -25.25
N THR A 165 4.22 13.57 -26.23
CA THR A 165 4.48 14.06 -27.59
C THR A 165 3.89 13.09 -28.59
N LEU A 166 3.21 13.64 -29.59
CA LEU A 166 2.56 12.87 -30.64
C LEU A 166 3.32 13.05 -31.95
N ASP A 167 3.72 11.93 -32.52
CA ASP A 167 4.22 11.82 -33.87
C ASP A 167 3.08 11.39 -34.79
N LYS A 168 2.49 12.36 -35.51
CA LYS A 168 1.32 12.12 -36.36
C LYS A 168 1.68 11.35 -37.63
N GLU A 169 2.88 11.58 -38.15
CA GLU A 169 3.37 10.95 -39.38
C GLU A 169 3.57 9.46 -39.16
N HIS A 170 4.25 9.10 -38.06
CA HIS A 170 4.52 7.70 -37.73
C HIS A 170 3.47 7.05 -36.83
N ARG A 171 2.42 7.79 -36.43
CA ARG A 171 1.34 7.30 -35.55
C ARG A 171 1.84 6.82 -34.18
N ILE A 172 2.89 7.45 -33.65
CA ILE A 172 3.54 7.07 -32.39
C ILE A 172 3.22 8.11 -31.30
N VAL A 173 2.76 7.64 -30.14
CA VAL A 173 2.64 8.47 -28.94
C VAL A 173 3.81 8.15 -28.00
N LYS A 174 4.67 9.15 -27.75
CA LYS A 174 5.72 9.07 -26.72
C LYS A 174 5.21 9.75 -25.46
N TYR A 175 5.36 9.11 -24.31
CA TYR A 175 4.89 9.62 -23.03
C TYR A 175 5.90 9.35 -21.93
N SER A 176 5.92 10.24 -20.93
CA SER A 176 6.73 10.08 -19.72
C SER A 176 6.05 9.15 -18.72
N VAL A 177 6.87 8.48 -17.90
CA VAL A 177 6.44 7.47 -16.91
C VAL A 177 5.44 7.99 -15.85
N GLY A 178 5.40 9.30 -15.60
CA GLY A 178 4.42 9.92 -14.70
C GLY A 178 2.99 9.98 -15.22
N ARG A 179 2.76 9.70 -16.52
CA ARG A 179 1.41 9.72 -17.10
C ARG A 179 0.64 8.44 -16.85
N THR A 180 -0.64 8.60 -16.50
CA THR A 180 -1.57 7.49 -16.34
C THR A 180 -1.97 6.90 -17.68
N LEU A 181 -2.24 5.59 -17.70
CA LEU A 181 -2.71 4.90 -18.89
C LEU A 181 -4.05 5.45 -19.41
N VAL A 182 -4.92 5.90 -18.49
CA VAL A 182 -6.19 6.55 -18.85
C VAL A 182 -5.95 7.82 -19.68
N ALA A 183 -4.96 8.66 -19.30
CA ALA A 183 -4.63 9.85 -20.07
C ALA A 183 -4.12 9.50 -21.48
N ILE A 184 -3.25 8.50 -21.59
CA ILE A 184 -2.66 8.05 -22.85
C ILE A 184 -3.74 7.50 -23.79
N THR A 185 -4.59 6.60 -23.30
CA THR A 185 -5.67 6.01 -24.11
C THR A 185 -6.73 7.04 -24.52
N THR A 186 -6.95 8.08 -23.72
CA THR A 186 -7.86 9.17 -24.06
C THR A 186 -7.32 10.00 -25.22
N ILE A 187 -6.02 10.34 -25.20
CA ILE A 187 -5.37 11.05 -26.30
C ILE A 187 -5.39 10.19 -27.57
N ALA A 188 -5.01 8.92 -27.45
CA ALA A 188 -4.99 7.98 -28.58
C ALA A 188 -6.37 7.87 -29.26
N ARG A 189 -7.45 7.73 -28.47
CA ARG A 189 -8.84 7.71 -28.94
C ARG A 189 -9.23 9.01 -29.67
N ARG A 190 -8.89 10.17 -29.10
CA ARG A 190 -9.18 11.48 -29.72
C ARG A 190 -8.46 11.68 -31.05
N THR A 191 -7.26 11.14 -31.19
CA THR A 191 -6.43 11.31 -32.39
C THR A 191 -6.64 10.22 -33.44
N GLY A 192 -7.60 9.30 -33.24
CA GLY A 192 -7.85 8.18 -34.14
C GLY A 192 -6.70 7.15 -34.17
N LEU A 193 -5.80 7.21 -33.19
CA LEU A 193 -4.70 6.28 -33.03
C LEU A 193 -5.19 5.10 -32.21
N VAL A 194 -5.63 4.04 -32.89
CA VAL A 194 -5.92 2.75 -32.23
C VAL A 194 -4.58 2.12 -31.87
N GLY A 195 -4.11 2.38 -30.66
CA GLY A 195 -2.83 1.85 -30.20
C GLY A 195 -2.90 0.34 -30.00
N GLN A 196 -2.16 -0.43 -30.81
CA GLN A 196 -1.52 -1.61 -30.25
C GLN A 196 -0.60 -1.11 -29.15
N VAL A 197 -1.02 -1.27 -27.89
CA VAL A 197 -0.19 -0.94 -26.73
C VAL A 197 0.91 -1.99 -26.64
N HIS A 198 1.96 -1.83 -27.44
CA HIS A 198 3.26 -2.35 -27.05
C HIS A 198 3.74 -1.47 -25.91
N ALA A 199 3.33 -1.82 -24.69
CA ALA A 199 4.07 -1.42 -23.52
C ALA A 199 5.51 -1.87 -23.77
N VAL A 200 6.41 -0.95 -24.10
CA VAL A 200 7.84 -1.22 -24.01
C VAL A 200 8.07 -1.38 -22.53
N ASN A 201 7.96 -2.63 -22.13
CA ASN A 201 7.73 -3.07 -20.78
C ASN A 201 8.79 -2.46 -19.87
N GLN A 202 8.38 -1.90 -18.75
CA GLN A 202 9.25 -1.51 -17.62
C GLN A 202 10.23 -2.65 -17.28
N HIS A 203 9.88 -3.89 -17.60
CA HIS A 203 10.72 -5.08 -17.51
C HIS A 203 11.97 -5.09 -18.41
N LEU A 204 11.97 -4.46 -19.60
CA LEU A 204 13.15 -4.38 -20.48
C LEU A 204 14.18 -3.36 -19.98
N GLN A 205 13.73 -2.20 -19.50
CA GLN A 205 14.60 -1.24 -18.83
C GLN A 205 15.11 -1.77 -17.48
N CYS A 206 14.25 -2.42 -16.67
CA CYS A 206 14.69 -3.09 -15.45
C CYS A 206 15.61 -4.27 -15.71
N ARG A 207 15.44 -5.06 -16.78
CA ARG A 207 16.41 -6.11 -17.16
C ARG A 207 17.76 -5.51 -17.53
N ARG A 208 17.82 -4.48 -18.39
CA ARG A 208 19.08 -3.80 -18.72
C ARG A 208 19.73 -3.17 -17.49
N LEU A 209 18.96 -2.51 -16.62
CA LEU A 209 19.46 -1.91 -15.38
C LEU A 209 19.91 -2.97 -14.37
N SER A 210 19.19 -4.11 -14.24
CA SER A 210 19.62 -5.22 -13.37
C SER A 210 20.84 -5.95 -13.91
N GLN A 211 20.98 -6.05 -15.23
CA GLN A 211 22.16 -6.65 -15.86
C GLN A 211 23.38 -5.73 -15.74
N ARG A 212 23.21 -4.41 -15.93
CA ARG A 212 24.27 -3.43 -15.64
C ARG A 212 24.63 -3.41 -14.15
N LYS A 213 23.66 -3.52 -13.24
CA LYS A 213 23.89 -3.66 -11.79
C LYS A 213 24.65 -4.95 -11.46
N ARG A 214 24.28 -6.09 -12.05
CA ARG A 214 25.01 -7.36 -11.90
C ARG A 214 26.41 -7.35 -12.53
N ALA A 215 26.61 -6.62 -13.62
CA ALA A 215 27.93 -6.44 -14.23
C ALA A 215 28.81 -5.52 -13.39
N TRP A 216 28.24 -4.46 -12.81
CA TRP A 216 28.92 -3.56 -11.87
C TRP A 216 29.34 -4.30 -10.59
N TYR A 217 28.44 -5.08 -9.98
CA TYR A 217 28.80 -5.92 -8.83
C TYR A 217 29.89 -6.96 -9.16
N ARG A 218 29.83 -7.59 -10.34
CA ARG A 218 30.87 -8.56 -10.76
C ARG A 218 32.23 -7.95 -11.08
N SER A 219 32.26 -6.72 -11.58
CA SER A 219 33.53 -6.02 -11.85
C SER A 219 34.17 -5.54 -10.55
N ASN A 220 33.37 -5.01 -9.61
CA ASN A 220 33.88 -4.59 -8.31
C ASN A 220 34.25 -5.76 -7.39
N ALA A 221 33.55 -6.90 -7.47
CA ALA A 221 33.91 -8.11 -6.72
C ALA A 221 35.16 -8.84 -7.26
N ARG A 222 35.64 -8.50 -8.47
CA ARG A 222 36.93 -8.99 -8.98
C ARG A 222 38.09 -8.09 -8.57
N ALA A 223 37.87 -6.78 -8.44
CA ALA A 223 38.89 -5.85 -7.95
C ALA A 223 39.28 -6.16 -6.49
N ASP A 224 38.32 -6.63 -5.68
CA ASP A 224 38.55 -6.99 -4.26
C ASP A 224 39.28 -8.34 -4.07
N ARG A 225 39.50 -9.10 -5.15
CA ARG A 225 40.17 -10.40 -5.11
C ARG A 225 41.64 -10.36 -5.54
N SER A 226 42.12 -9.23 -6.07
CA SER A 226 43.51 -9.08 -6.53
C SER A 226 44.45 -8.44 -5.50
N ASP A 227 43.93 -7.95 -4.36
CA ASP A 227 44.73 -7.27 -3.32
C ASP A 227 45.01 -8.16 -2.09
N GLY A 228 44.76 -9.47 -2.19
CA GLY A 228 44.96 -10.43 -1.11
C GLY A 228 46.28 -11.20 -1.21
N SER A 229 47.43 -10.51 -1.25
CA SER A 229 48.71 -11.14 -0.86
C SER A 229 48.78 -11.12 0.66
N PHE A 230 48.50 -12.27 1.28
CA PHE A 230 48.70 -12.47 2.71
C PHE A 230 50.10 -13.06 2.91
N ASP A 231 51.06 -12.21 3.26
CA ASP A 231 52.31 -12.63 3.90
C ASP A 231 52.02 -12.82 5.40
N ALA A 232 51.95 -14.07 5.84
CA ALA A 232 52.19 -14.55 7.20
C ALA A 232 52.32 -16.08 7.19
#